data_AF-A0A484FHG7-F1
#
_entry.id   AF-A0A484FHG7-F1
#
_cell.length_a   1.000
_cell.length_b   1.000
_cell.length_c   1.000
_cell.angle_alpha   90.00
_cell.angle_beta   90.00
_cell.angle_gamma   90.00
#
_symmetry.space_group_name_H-M   'P 1'
#
loop_
_entity.id
_entity.type
_entity.pdbx_description
1 polymer ?
#
loop_
_entity_poly.entity_id
_entity_poly.type
_entity_poly.pdbx_seq_one_letter_code
_entity_poly.pdbx_strand_id
1 'polypeptide(L)'
;MRILREAAAELRQYLDEMVTARREEMADKDSRNRDRTDNFLSFMVKSNRELQLGSGKDTGFARRNFLTESEIRGNLFTYSLGGHESPAHKLIFALYLLAALGEQQKWLLEEIDAVVGGQQDWQSEGLFMEMFPRLKRCQAAMLETLRLYPS
;
A
#
# COMPACT_ATOMS: atom_id res chain seq x y z
N MET A 1 -7.85 12.00 -27.57
CA MET A 1 -8.14 10.55 -27.65
C MET A 1 -6.90 9.68 -27.84
N ARG A 2 -5.89 10.07 -28.65
CA ARG A 2 -4.67 9.27 -28.85
C ARG A 2 -3.82 9.09 -27.57
N ILE A 3 -3.56 10.19 -26.86
CA ILE A 3 -2.76 10.20 -25.61
C ILE A 3 -3.38 9.30 -24.53
N LEU A 4 -4.71 9.35 -24.36
CA LEU A 4 -5.41 8.50 -23.38
C LEU A 4 -5.28 7.01 -23.71
N ARG A 5 -5.30 6.65 -25.00
CA ARG A 5 -5.13 5.26 -25.43
C ARG A 5 -3.71 4.76 -25.21
N GLU A 6 -2.71 5.60 -25.50
CA GLU A 6 -1.30 5.31 -25.27
C GLU A 6 -1.03 5.12 -23.76
N ALA A 7 -1.45 6.07 -22.92
CA ALA A 7 -1.31 5.97 -21.47
C ALA A 7 -2.02 4.74 -20.87
N ALA A 8 -3.22 4.41 -21.36
CA ALA A 8 -3.93 3.21 -20.91
C ALA A 8 -3.24 1.91 -21.35
N ALA A 9 -2.50 1.92 -22.47
CA ALA A 9 -1.73 0.77 -22.92
C ALA A 9 -0.47 0.58 -22.07
N GLU A 10 0.27 1.67 -21.81
CA GLU A 10 1.46 1.67 -20.94
C GLU A 10 1.12 1.19 -19.52
N LEU A 11 0.02 1.70 -18.95
CA LEU A 11 -0.45 1.28 -17.64
C LEU A 11 -0.76 -0.22 -17.60
N ARG A 12 -1.42 -0.76 -18.62
CA ARG A 12 -1.69 -2.21 -18.70
C ARG A 12 -0.40 -3.01 -18.76
N GLN A 13 0.56 -2.57 -19.57
CA GLN A 13 1.87 -3.21 -19.66
C GLN A 13 2.56 -3.23 -18.30
N TYR A 14 2.59 -2.11 -17.58
CA TYR A 14 3.20 -2.03 -16.26
C TYR A 14 2.53 -2.98 -15.24
N LEU A 15 1.19 -3.04 -15.24
CA LEU A 15 0.45 -3.97 -14.37
C LEU A 15 0.77 -5.43 -14.69
N ASP A 16 0.95 -5.77 -15.97
CA ASP A 16 1.32 -7.13 -16.40
C ASP A 16 2.76 -7.49 -16.02
N GLU A 17 3.69 -6.53 -16.14
CA GLU A 17 5.08 -6.68 -15.68
C GLU A 17 5.11 -6.93 -14.16
N MET A 18 4.33 -6.20 -13.36
CA MET A 18 4.22 -6.42 -11.92
C MET A 18 3.71 -7.82 -11.57
N VAL A 19 2.68 -8.32 -12.27
CA VAL A 19 2.14 -9.67 -12.05
C VAL A 19 3.18 -10.73 -12.42
N THR A 20 3.89 -10.53 -13.54
CA THR A 20 4.90 -11.46 -14.04
C THR A 20 6.11 -11.55 -13.11
N ALA A 21 6.67 -10.39 -12.72
CA ALA A 21 7.79 -10.34 -11.78
C ALA A 21 7.45 -11.04 -10.45
N ARG A 22 6.21 -10.86 -9.94
CA ARG A 22 5.78 -11.58 -8.73
C ARG A 22 5.62 -13.08 -8.93
N ARG A 23 5.14 -13.54 -10.08
CA ARG A 23 5.08 -14.98 -10.39
C ARG A 23 6.48 -15.60 -10.40
N GLU A 24 7.47 -14.91 -10.96
CA GLU A 24 8.87 -15.35 -10.99
C GLU A 24 9.47 -15.40 -9.59
N GLU A 25 9.31 -14.34 -8.78
CA GLU A 25 9.74 -14.31 -7.37
C GLU A 25 9.14 -15.45 -6.53
N MET A 26 7.91 -15.88 -6.86
CA MET A 26 7.25 -17.00 -6.17
C MET A 26 7.73 -18.37 -6.62
N ALA A 27 8.18 -18.50 -7.87
CA ALA A 27 8.71 -19.75 -8.39
C ALA A 27 10.11 -20.05 -7.85
N ASP A 28 10.90 -19.01 -7.57
CA ASP A 28 12.31 -19.10 -7.14
C ASP A 28 12.48 -19.30 -5.61
N LYS A 29 11.47 -18.98 -4.79
CA LYS A 29 11.57 -19.09 -3.32
C LYS A 29 11.44 -20.51 -2.77
N ASP A 30 12.58 -21.06 -2.32
CA ASP A 30 12.65 -22.24 -1.45
C ASP A 30 11.84 -21.99 -0.14
N SER A 31 11.23 -23.06 0.37
CA SER A 31 10.10 -23.05 1.31
C SER A 31 10.27 -22.31 2.65
N ARG A 32 11.49 -21.90 3.01
CA ARG A 32 11.84 -21.32 4.32
C ARG A 32 11.64 -19.80 4.46
N ASN A 33 11.43 -19.06 3.36
CA ASN A 33 11.26 -17.58 3.40
C ASN A 33 9.88 -17.11 2.88
N ARG A 34 8.89 -18.03 2.82
CA ARG A 34 7.55 -17.75 2.28
C ARG A 34 6.75 -16.79 3.17
N ASP A 35 6.81 -16.94 4.49
CA ASP A 35 5.95 -16.19 5.42
C ASP A 35 6.27 -14.69 5.49
N ARG A 36 7.51 -14.25 5.21
CA ARG A 36 7.89 -12.83 5.28
C ARG A 36 7.56 -12.00 4.05
N THR A 37 7.07 -12.61 2.96
CA THR A 37 6.85 -11.88 1.68
C THR A 37 5.45 -12.05 1.10
N ASP A 38 4.53 -12.62 1.86
CA ASP A 38 3.14 -12.73 1.46
C ASP A 38 2.44 -11.37 1.57
N ASN A 39 2.47 -10.63 0.47
CA ASN A 39 1.71 -9.41 0.27
C ASN A 39 0.38 -9.69 -0.48
N PHE A 40 -0.42 -8.65 -0.65
CA PHE A 40 -1.72 -8.78 -1.32
C PHE A 40 -1.64 -9.31 -2.77
N LEU A 41 -0.61 -8.93 -3.53
CA LEU A 41 -0.40 -9.43 -4.90
C LEU A 41 0.00 -10.92 -4.89
N SER A 42 0.77 -11.34 -3.88
CA SER A 42 1.08 -12.73 -3.61
C SER A 42 -0.18 -13.58 -3.48
N PHE A 43 -1.14 -13.12 -2.67
CA PHE A 43 -2.44 -13.79 -2.49
C PHE A 43 -3.20 -13.92 -3.81
N MET A 44 -3.30 -12.83 -4.57
CA MET A 44 -4.01 -12.82 -5.85
C MET A 44 -3.39 -13.78 -6.89
N VAL A 45 -2.06 -13.82 -6.98
CA VAL A 45 -1.34 -14.73 -7.89
C VAL A 45 -1.58 -16.20 -7.51
N LYS A 46 -1.58 -16.54 -6.21
CA LYS A 46 -1.91 -17.89 -5.73
C LYS A 46 -3.35 -18.28 -6.11
N SER A 47 -4.31 -17.40 -5.85
CA SER A 47 -5.72 -17.57 -6.25
C SER A 47 -5.91 -17.83 -7.74
N ASN A 48 -5.12 -17.18 -8.61
CA ASN A 48 -5.18 -17.43 -10.06
C ASN A 48 -4.58 -18.78 -10.46
N ARG A 49 -3.50 -19.22 -9.81
CA ARG A 49 -2.88 -20.52 -10.08
C ARG A 49 -3.82 -21.68 -9.74
N GLU A 50 -4.57 -21.57 -8.64
CA GLU A 50 -5.53 -22.61 -8.23
C GLU A 50 -6.74 -22.71 -9.18
N LEU A 51 -7.12 -21.60 -9.83
CA LEU A 51 -8.13 -21.58 -10.91
C LEU A 51 -7.67 -22.38 -12.13
N GLN A 52 -6.42 -22.19 -12.56
CA GLN A 52 -5.86 -22.83 -13.76
C GLN A 52 -5.65 -24.34 -13.57
N LEU A 53 -5.37 -24.78 -12.33
CA LEU A 53 -5.16 -26.20 -11.99
C LEU A 53 -6.46 -27.01 -11.87
N GLY A 54 -7.63 -26.40 -12.06
CA GLY A 54 -8.90 -27.12 -12.16
C GLY A 54 -9.20 -27.98 -10.93
N SER A 55 -8.89 -27.50 -9.72
CA SER A 55 -9.15 -28.24 -8.47
C SER A 55 -10.66 -28.41 -8.28
N GLY A 56 -11.19 -29.50 -8.82
CA GLY A 56 -12.60 -29.90 -8.82
C GLY A 56 -13.07 -30.34 -7.43
N LYS A 57 -13.17 -29.39 -6.50
CA LYS A 57 -14.04 -29.53 -5.34
C LYS A 57 -15.21 -28.57 -5.50
N ASP A 58 -16.23 -29.06 -6.21
CA ASP A 58 -17.57 -28.49 -6.32
C ASP A 58 -18.21 -28.35 -4.93
N THR A 59 -17.80 -27.31 -4.22
CA THR A 59 -18.57 -26.73 -3.15
C THR A 59 -18.75 -25.28 -3.55
N GLY A 60 -19.99 -24.80 -3.72
CA GLY A 60 -20.29 -23.47 -4.27
C GLY A 60 -19.66 -22.29 -3.50
N PHE A 61 -18.98 -22.54 -2.39
CA PHE A 61 -18.16 -21.60 -1.65
C PHE A 61 -16.71 -21.46 -2.17
N ALA A 62 -16.09 -22.52 -2.71
CA ALA A 62 -14.70 -22.52 -3.15
C ALA A 62 -14.49 -21.76 -4.47
N ARG A 63 -15.54 -21.60 -5.29
CA ARG A 63 -15.50 -20.81 -6.54
C ARG A 63 -15.30 -19.30 -6.30
N ARG A 64 -15.39 -18.82 -5.05
CA ARG A 64 -15.22 -17.38 -4.69
C ARG A 64 -13.77 -16.93 -4.49
N ASN A 65 -12.82 -17.85 -4.38
CA ASN A 65 -11.42 -17.49 -4.05
C ASN A 65 -10.50 -17.47 -5.27
N PHE A 66 -11.05 -17.65 -6.47
CA PHE A 66 -10.29 -17.64 -7.71
C PHE A 66 -10.41 -16.28 -8.40
N LEU A 67 -9.28 -15.74 -8.84
CA LEU A 67 -9.21 -14.48 -9.58
C LEU A 67 -8.69 -14.74 -10.98
N THR A 68 -9.39 -14.24 -11.99
CA THR A 68 -8.91 -14.17 -13.37
C THR A 68 -7.81 -13.12 -13.49
N GLU A 69 -7.00 -13.19 -14.55
CA GLU A 69 -5.94 -12.21 -14.79
C GLU A 69 -6.47 -10.79 -14.98
N SER A 70 -7.65 -10.66 -15.59
CA SER A 70 -8.35 -9.37 -15.71
C SER A 70 -8.79 -8.82 -14.35
N GLU A 71 -9.26 -9.67 -13.43
CA GLU A 71 -9.64 -9.26 -12.07
C GLU A 71 -8.41 -8.86 -11.24
N ILE A 72 -7.31 -9.61 -11.36
CA ILE A 72 -6.04 -9.23 -10.72
C ILE A 72 -5.60 -7.85 -11.20
N ARG A 73 -5.61 -7.62 -12.52
CA ARG A 73 -5.23 -6.32 -13.11
C ARG A 73 -6.14 -5.20 -12.63
N GLY A 74 -7.45 -5.42 -12.60
CA GLY A 74 -8.44 -4.45 -12.12
C GLY A 74 -8.26 -4.11 -10.64
N ASN A 75 -8.01 -5.13 -9.81
CA ASN A 75 -7.72 -4.93 -8.39
C ASN A 75 -6.42 -4.16 -8.23
N LEU A 76 -5.33 -4.58 -8.89
CA LEU A 76 -4.04 -3.91 -8.81
C LEU A 76 -4.12 -2.45 -9.23
N PHE A 77 -4.82 -2.15 -10.33
CA PHE A 77 -5.11 -0.79 -10.76
C PHE A 77 -5.81 0.03 -9.65
N THR A 78 -6.86 -0.53 -9.05
CA THR A 78 -7.62 0.13 -7.99
C THR A 78 -6.74 0.43 -6.77
N TYR A 79 -5.91 -0.53 -6.34
CA TYR A 79 -5.00 -0.34 -5.21
C TYR A 79 -3.88 0.67 -5.51
N SER A 80 -3.30 0.62 -6.71
CA SER A 80 -2.25 1.55 -7.13
C SER A 80 -2.74 2.99 -7.15
N LEU A 81 -3.98 3.24 -7.59
CA LEU A 81 -4.57 4.59 -7.57
C LEU A 81 -4.93 5.04 -6.16
N GLY A 82 -5.63 4.19 -5.40
CA GLY A 82 -6.14 4.56 -4.07
C GLY A 82 -5.05 4.95 -3.08
N GLY A 83 -3.89 4.29 -3.15
CA GLY A 83 -2.76 4.54 -2.24
C GLY A 83 -1.86 5.73 -2.61
N HIS A 84 -1.94 6.25 -3.83
CA HIS A 84 -0.98 7.25 -4.31
C HIS A 84 -1.57 8.65 -4.39
N GLU A 85 -2.74 8.81 -5.00
CA GLU A 85 -3.28 10.15 -5.29
C GLU A 85 -3.89 10.81 -4.04
N SER A 86 -4.75 10.09 -3.32
CA SER A 86 -5.43 10.66 -2.16
C SER A 86 -4.47 10.95 -1.00
N PRO A 87 -3.53 10.06 -0.60
CA PRO A 87 -2.66 10.33 0.54
C PRO A 87 -1.61 11.40 0.24
N ALA A 88 -1.09 11.46 -1.00
CA ALA A 88 -0.17 12.52 -1.42
C ALA A 88 -0.81 13.90 -1.30
N HIS A 89 -2.05 14.06 -1.77
CA HIS A 89 -2.79 15.31 -1.60
C HIS A 89 -2.95 15.69 -0.12
N LYS A 90 -3.26 14.73 0.76
CA LYS A 90 -3.37 15.01 2.21
C LYS A 90 -2.05 15.48 2.80
N LEU A 91 -0.94 14.81 2.47
CA LEU A 91 0.38 15.16 2.96
C LEU A 91 0.79 16.55 2.49
N ILE A 92 0.49 16.91 1.25
CA ILE A 92 0.74 18.26 0.72
C ILE A 92 0.04 19.32 1.58
N PHE A 93 -1.26 19.15 1.87
CA PHE A 93 -1.99 20.09 2.74
C PHE A 93 -1.45 20.13 4.17
N ALA A 94 -1.09 18.97 4.74
CA ALA A 94 -0.48 18.90 6.06
C ALA A 94 0.83 19.71 6.12
N LEU A 95 1.69 19.57 5.10
CA LEU A 95 2.95 20.32 4.99
C LEU A 95 2.70 21.81 4.83
N TYR A 96 1.74 22.23 4.01
CA TYR A 96 1.36 23.64 3.89
C TYR A 96 0.87 24.23 5.21
N LEU A 97 0.01 23.51 5.93
CA LEU A 97 -0.48 23.93 7.24
C LEU A 97 0.67 24.08 8.24
N LEU A 98 1.57 23.08 8.33
CA LEU A 98 2.71 23.12 9.24
C LEU A 98 3.69 24.26 8.90
N ALA A 99 3.90 24.55 7.60
CA ALA A 99 4.74 25.66 7.18
C ALA A 99 4.14 27.03 7.54
N ALA A 100 2.81 27.16 7.50
CA ALA A 100 2.11 28.38 7.89
C ALA A 100 1.95 28.54 9.42
N LEU A 101 1.94 27.42 10.15
CA LEU A 101 1.65 27.34 11.58
C LEU A 101 2.90 26.94 12.38
N GLY A 102 3.87 27.86 12.47
CA GLY A 102 5.18 27.58 13.08
C GLY A 102 5.12 27.13 14.55
N GLU A 103 4.15 27.60 15.33
CA GLU A 103 3.97 27.14 16.72
C GLU A 103 3.51 25.68 16.80
N GLN A 104 2.56 25.29 15.93
CA GLN A 104 2.09 23.92 15.81
C GLN A 104 3.19 22.98 15.26
N GLN A 105 4.03 23.49 14.36
CA GLN A 105 5.20 22.75 13.86
C GLN A 105 6.20 22.43 14.99
N LYS A 106 6.55 23.43 15.82
CA LYS A 106 7.43 23.21 16.99
C LYS A 106 6.81 22.23 17.97
N TRP A 107 5.51 22.39 18.25
CA TRP A 107 4.77 21.49 19.12
C TRP A 107 4.76 20.04 18.59
N LEU A 108 4.70 19.83 17.28
CA LEU A 108 4.83 18.49 16.69
C LEU A 108 6.26 17.95 16.83
N LEU A 109 7.26 18.80 16.55
CA LEU A 109 8.67 18.42 16.59
C LEU A 109 9.10 17.95 17.98
N GLU A 110 8.63 18.61 19.04
CA GLU A 110 8.88 18.17 20.43
C GLU A 110 8.43 16.72 20.69
N GLU A 111 7.29 16.30 20.15
CA GLU A 111 6.84 14.91 20.29
C GLU A 111 7.68 13.95 19.45
N ILE A 112 8.02 14.34 18.22
CA ILE A 112 8.88 13.53 17.36
C ILE A 112 10.24 13.31 18.02
N ASP A 113 10.86 14.36 18.55
CA ASP A 113 12.14 14.26 19.25
C ASP A 113 12.03 13.40 20.51
N ALA A 114 10.95 13.55 21.29
CA ALA A 114 10.73 12.75 22.50
C ALA A 114 10.47 11.26 22.23
N VAL A 115 9.84 10.92 21.10
CA VAL A 115 9.50 9.53 20.76
C VAL A 115 10.60 8.86 19.93
N VAL A 116 11.16 9.58 18.96
CA VAL A 116 12.07 9.07 17.92
C VAL A 116 13.54 9.45 18.16
N GLY A 117 13.82 10.60 18.80
CA GLY A 117 15.15 11.23 18.84
C GLY A 117 16.29 10.40 19.46
N GLY A 118 16.00 9.27 20.11
CA GLY A 118 17.00 8.34 20.65
C GLY A 118 17.12 7.00 19.88
N GLN A 119 16.33 6.78 18.83
CA GLN A 119 16.23 5.49 18.13
C GLN A 119 16.95 5.56 16.78
N GLN A 120 18.09 4.88 16.64
CA GLN A 120 18.84 4.84 15.37
C GLN A 120 18.13 4.05 14.27
N ASP A 121 17.32 3.04 14.63
CA ASP A 121 16.64 2.15 13.68
C ASP A 121 15.11 2.27 13.74
N TRP A 122 14.65 3.52 13.85
CA TRP A 122 13.22 3.82 13.95
C TRP A 122 12.41 3.36 12.72
N GLN A 123 13.10 3.05 11.62
CA GLN A 123 12.53 2.56 10.36
C GLN A 123 12.22 1.07 10.37
N SER A 124 12.74 0.32 11.35
CA SER A 124 12.37 -1.09 11.50
C SER A 124 10.88 -1.21 11.84
N GLU A 125 10.21 -2.19 11.22
CA GLU A 125 8.76 -2.39 11.36
C GLU A 125 8.34 -2.56 12.83
N GLY A 126 9.11 -3.33 13.61
CA GLY A 126 8.84 -3.54 15.04
C GLY A 126 8.86 -2.24 15.83
N LEU A 127 9.94 -1.44 15.69
CA LEU A 127 10.06 -0.18 16.41
C LEU A 127 9.00 0.83 15.95
N PHE A 128 8.72 0.90 14.65
CA PHE A 128 7.67 1.77 14.13
C PHE A 128 6.31 1.46 14.76
N MET A 129 5.93 0.18 14.85
CA MET A 129 4.65 -0.23 15.43
C MET A 129 4.54 0.09 16.93
N GLU A 130 5.65 0.12 17.65
CA GLU A 130 5.69 0.55 19.06
C GLU A 130 5.64 2.08 19.22
N MET A 131 6.27 2.82 18.31
CA MET A 131 6.34 4.28 18.37
C MET A 131 5.08 4.97 17.83
N PHE A 132 4.49 4.44 16.76
CA PHE A 132 3.36 5.07 16.08
C PHE A 132 2.19 5.44 17.00
N PRO A 133 1.74 4.57 17.95
CA PRO A 133 0.68 4.92 18.90
C PRO A 133 1.04 6.06 19.88
N ARG A 134 2.34 6.32 20.07
CA ARG A 134 2.85 7.38 20.97
C ARG A 134 2.87 8.76 20.30
N LEU A 135 2.83 8.81 18.97
CA LEU A 135 2.84 10.05 18.17
C LEU A 135 1.43 10.68 18.10
N LYS A 136 0.89 11.08 19.25
CA LYS A 136 -0.49 11.59 19.39
C LYS A 136 -0.68 12.95 18.72
N ARG A 137 0.30 13.84 18.81
CA ARG A 137 0.28 15.17 18.16
C ARG A 137 0.34 15.01 16.65
N CYS A 138 1.19 14.11 16.13
CA CYS A 138 1.22 13.79 14.70
C CYS A 138 -0.12 13.25 14.21
N GLN A 139 -0.73 12.31 14.93
CA GLN A 139 -2.06 11.78 14.59
C GLN A 139 -3.13 12.88 14.62
N ALA A 140 -3.13 13.74 15.63
CA ALA A 140 -4.06 14.87 15.73
C ALA A 140 -3.89 15.86 14.57
N ALA A 141 -2.65 16.20 14.18
CA ALA A 141 -2.39 17.09 13.05
C ALA A 141 -2.88 16.50 11.72
N MET A 142 -2.70 15.20 11.50
CA MET A 142 -3.24 14.52 10.33
C MET A 142 -4.76 14.49 10.33
N LEU A 143 -5.40 14.18 11.47
CA LEU A 143 -6.87 14.21 11.60
C LEU A 143 -7.44 15.61 11.37
N GLU A 144 -6.77 16.64 11.88
CA GLU A 144 -7.18 18.03 11.66
C GLU A 144 -7.00 18.45 10.21
N THR A 145 -5.92 18.01 9.56
CA THR A 145 -5.72 18.22 8.12
C THR A 145 -6.86 17.58 7.32
N LEU A 146 -7.26 16.35 7.68
CA LEU A 146 -8.38 15.65 7.04
C LEU A 146 -9.72 16.35 7.28
N ARG A 147 -9.93 16.92 8.48
CA ARG A 147 -11.12 17.70 8.83
C ARG A 147 -11.22 18.99 8.00
N LEU A 148 -10.10 19.68 7.81
CA LEU A 148 -10.04 20.95 7.06
C LEU A 148 -10.07 20.73 5.55
N TYR A 149 -9.41 19.67 5.07
CA TYR A 149 -9.27 19.36 3.64
C TYR A 149 -9.78 17.94 3.34
N PRO A 150 -11.12 17.74 3.30
CA PRO A 150 -11.75 16.48 2.91
C PRO A 150 -11.76 16.33 1.38
N SER A 151 -10.59 16.09 0.80
CA SER A 151 -10.39 15.49 -0.53
C SER A 151 -10.68 14.00 -0.59
#